data_AF-A0A0R2NY59-F1
#
_entry.id   AF-A0A0R2NY59-F1
#
_cell.length_a   1.000
_cell.length_b   1.000
_cell.length_c   1.000
_cell.angle_alpha   90.00
_cell.angle_beta   90.00
_cell.angle_gamma   90.00
#
_symmetry.space_group_name_H-M   'P 1'
#
loop_
_entity.id
_entity.type
_entity.pdbx_description
1 polymer ?
#
loop_
_entity_poly.entity_id
_entity_poly.type
_entity_poly.pdbx_seq_one_letter_code
_entity_poly.pdbx_strand_id
1 'polypeptide(L)'
;MFVGIGTVINVIAIISGAALGVLLGNKMSEKTRSLAMDVLGAITLIAAAGAIKALWDQDLIQFLPDGAPLLVVLASLLLGGLLGSLLKIEERLEVMGTGLKKRFDKDGKSPFVEGFVSASLLFVIGPLAILGSISDGMSTGIEQLTLKSILDFFTSIAFAAALGWGVALSALPVGIYQFAWTGVGFGLGAILEPYQVSAMTATGGVLLLGIALKLLNIKKIAIGNLLPALALAPLFALLARAI
;
A
#
# COMPACT_ATOMS: atom_id res chain seq x y z
N MET A 1 -12.17 -6.05 14.69
CA MET A 1 -10.69 -6.16 14.74
C MET A 1 -10.15 -4.90 15.40
N PHE A 2 -8.93 -4.93 15.97
CA PHE A 2 -8.31 -3.72 16.54
C PHE A 2 -7.53 -2.96 15.44
N VAL A 3 -7.34 -1.66 15.65
CA VAL A 3 -6.62 -0.77 14.72
C VAL A 3 -5.15 -1.19 14.62
N GLY A 4 -4.66 -1.41 13.40
CA GLY A 4 -3.28 -1.83 13.13
C GLY A 4 -3.09 -3.34 13.03
N ILE A 5 -4.18 -4.11 13.01
CA ILE A 5 -4.09 -5.57 12.84
C ILE A 5 -3.49 -5.95 11.48
N GLY A 6 -3.70 -5.15 10.43
CA GLY A 6 -3.13 -5.42 9.12
C GLY A 6 -1.59 -5.31 9.13
N THR A 7 -1.04 -4.39 9.93
CA THR A 7 0.40 -4.29 10.17
C THR A 7 0.92 -5.52 10.89
N VAL A 8 0.20 -6.02 11.90
CA VAL A 8 0.57 -7.23 12.63
C VAL A 8 0.59 -8.44 11.69
N ILE A 9 -0.44 -8.58 10.84
CA ILE A 9 -0.49 -9.62 9.82
C ILE A 9 0.73 -9.53 8.89
N ASN A 10 1.11 -8.33 8.45
CA ASN A 10 2.27 -8.16 7.57
C ASN A 10 3.59 -8.52 8.26
N VAL A 11 3.79 -8.09 9.50
CA VAL A 11 4.98 -8.44 10.30
C VAL A 11 5.10 -9.96 10.48
N ILE A 12 4.00 -10.64 10.81
CA ILE A 12 3.96 -12.10 10.93
C ILE A 12 4.23 -12.76 9.57
N ALA A 13 3.67 -12.23 8.49
CA ALA A 13 3.88 -12.72 7.14
C ALA A 13 5.36 -12.63 6.72
N ILE A 14 6.05 -11.53 7.01
CA ILE A 14 7.49 -11.38 6.74
C ILE A 14 8.32 -12.38 7.55
N ILE A 15 8.04 -12.51 8.86
CA ILE A 15 8.80 -13.40 9.74
C ILE A 15 8.60 -14.88 9.32
N SER A 16 7.35 -15.28 9.08
CA SER A 16 7.03 -16.65 8.68
C SER A 16 7.55 -16.98 7.28
N GLY A 17 7.42 -16.05 6.33
CA GLY A 17 7.97 -16.21 4.99
C GLY A 17 9.50 -16.29 5.01
N ALA A 18 10.18 -15.46 5.80
CA ALA A 18 11.63 -15.54 5.95
C ALA A 18 12.08 -16.87 6.58
N ALA A 19 11.39 -17.33 7.63
CA ALA A 19 11.68 -18.62 8.25
C ALA A 19 11.51 -19.79 7.26
N LEU A 20 10.42 -19.79 6.49
CA LEU A 20 10.19 -20.79 5.44
C LEU A 20 11.25 -20.71 4.34
N GLY A 21 11.65 -19.50 3.93
CA GLY A 21 12.71 -19.30 2.93
C GLY A 21 14.05 -19.89 3.36
N VAL A 22 14.46 -19.67 4.61
CA VAL A 22 15.69 -20.27 5.15
C VAL A 22 15.60 -21.79 5.22
N LEU A 23 14.45 -22.35 5.63
CA LEU A 23 14.28 -23.79 5.80
C LEU A 23 14.13 -24.55 4.46
N LEU A 24 13.38 -23.99 3.51
CA LEU A 24 13.08 -24.63 2.23
C LEU A 24 14.14 -24.35 1.18
N GLY A 25 14.92 -23.27 1.36
CA GLY A 25 15.88 -22.79 0.36
C GLY A 25 15.19 -22.35 -0.93
N ASN A 26 15.92 -22.40 -2.04
CA ASN A 26 15.51 -21.81 -3.33
C ASN A 26 14.51 -22.69 -4.14
N LYS A 27 13.60 -23.41 -3.46
CA LYS A 27 12.71 -24.40 -4.10
C LYS A 27 11.44 -23.83 -4.72
N MET A 28 11.15 -22.54 -4.54
CA MET A 28 9.95 -21.94 -5.12
C MET A 28 10.17 -21.63 -6.61
N SER A 29 9.39 -22.26 -7.48
CA SER A 29 9.51 -22.00 -8.93
C SER A 29 9.00 -20.59 -9.28
N GLU A 30 9.62 -19.95 -10.27
CA GLU A 30 9.15 -18.67 -10.82
C GLU A 30 7.69 -18.74 -11.29
N LYS A 31 7.24 -19.91 -11.77
CA LYS A 31 5.83 -20.15 -12.16
C LYS A 31 4.89 -20.01 -10.97
N THR A 32 5.24 -20.58 -9.81
CA THR A 32 4.44 -20.47 -8.59
C THR A 32 4.34 -19.03 -8.12
N ARG A 33 5.45 -18.28 -8.19
CA ARG A 33 5.48 -16.85 -7.85
C ARG A 33 4.60 -16.04 -8.79
N SER A 34 4.73 -16.25 -10.10
CA SER A 34 3.91 -15.57 -11.10
C SER A 34 2.42 -15.83 -10.88
N LEU A 35 2.03 -17.10 -10.70
CA LEU A 35 0.63 -17.46 -10.45
C LEU A 35 0.08 -16.81 -9.16
N ALA A 36 0.88 -16.75 -8.10
CA ALA A 36 0.49 -16.06 -6.87
C ALA A 36 0.26 -14.55 -7.11
N MET A 37 1.13 -13.91 -7.90
CA MET A 37 0.94 -12.50 -8.30
C MET A 37 -0.32 -12.30 -9.14
N ASP A 38 -0.62 -13.21 -10.04
CA ASP A 38 -1.84 -13.16 -10.86
C ASP A 38 -3.11 -13.29 -10.00
N VAL A 39 -3.13 -14.25 -9.07
CA VAL A 39 -4.24 -14.42 -8.12
C VAL A 39 -4.40 -13.19 -7.24
N LEU A 40 -3.30 -12.63 -6.73
CA LEU A 40 -3.33 -11.39 -5.95
C LEU A 40 -3.85 -10.21 -6.75
N GLY A 41 -3.44 -10.08 -8.01
CA GLY A 41 -3.97 -9.09 -8.93
C GLY A 41 -5.48 -9.22 -9.11
N ALA A 42 -5.99 -10.44 -9.29
CA ALA A 42 -7.42 -10.71 -9.41
C ALA A 42 -8.20 -10.38 -8.13
N ILE A 43 -7.70 -10.76 -6.95
CA ILE A 43 -8.32 -10.39 -5.66
C ILE A 43 -8.25 -8.88 -5.44
N THR A 44 -7.18 -8.21 -5.88
CA THR A 44 -7.05 -6.75 -5.79
C THR A 44 -8.10 -6.06 -6.66
N LEU A 45 -8.49 -6.61 -7.82
CA LEU A 45 -9.61 -6.08 -8.60
C LEU A 45 -10.93 -6.13 -7.83
N ILE A 46 -11.18 -7.21 -7.10
CA ILE A 46 -12.39 -7.37 -6.26
C ILE A 46 -12.37 -6.34 -5.13
N ALA A 47 -11.23 -6.17 -4.44
CA ALA A 47 -11.07 -5.17 -3.39
C ALA A 47 -11.23 -3.73 -3.93
N ALA A 48 -10.66 -3.45 -5.10
CA ALA A 48 -10.81 -2.17 -5.79
C ALA A 48 -12.28 -1.88 -6.12
N ALA A 49 -13.01 -2.85 -6.67
CA ALA A 49 -14.43 -2.71 -6.95
C ALA A 49 -15.25 -2.46 -5.68
N GLY A 50 -14.92 -3.17 -4.59
CA GLY A 50 -15.54 -2.97 -3.27
C GLY A 50 -15.34 -1.55 -2.74
N ALA A 51 -14.12 -1.01 -2.82
CA ALA A 51 -13.82 0.36 -2.41
C ALA A 51 -14.43 1.42 -3.33
N ILE A 52 -14.43 1.20 -4.65
CA ILE A 52 -15.05 2.09 -5.64
C ILE A 52 -16.57 2.18 -5.43
N LYS A 53 -17.21 1.15 -4.87
CA LYS A 53 -18.63 1.18 -4.49
C LYS A 53 -18.96 2.36 -3.56
N ALA A 54 -18.00 2.88 -2.80
CA ALA A 54 -18.18 4.07 -1.96
C ALA A 54 -18.58 5.33 -2.75
N LEU A 55 -18.38 5.37 -4.08
CA LEU A 55 -18.94 6.41 -4.95
C LEU A 55 -20.47 6.47 -4.91
N TRP A 56 -21.12 5.34 -4.61
CA TRP A 56 -22.58 5.21 -4.52
C TRP A 56 -23.05 5.08 -3.07
N ASP A 57 -22.22 5.44 -2.11
CA ASP A 57 -22.61 5.47 -0.70
C ASP A 57 -23.68 6.54 -0.47
N GLN A 58 -24.66 6.24 0.38
CA GLN A 58 -25.75 7.16 0.71
C GLN A 58 -25.21 8.39 1.42
N ASP A 59 -24.24 8.21 2.31
CA ASP A 59 -23.58 9.32 3.02
C ASP A 59 -22.82 10.23 2.05
N LEU A 60 -22.35 9.71 0.92
CA LEU A 60 -21.68 10.53 -0.09
C LEU A 60 -22.70 11.24 -1.00
N ILE A 61 -23.69 10.51 -1.51
CA ILE A 61 -24.70 11.03 -2.45
C ILE A 61 -25.59 12.08 -1.77
N GLN A 62 -25.99 11.89 -0.51
CA GLN A 62 -26.92 12.81 0.15
C GLN A 62 -26.28 14.16 0.54
N PHE A 63 -24.97 14.17 0.77
CA PHE A 63 -24.24 15.34 1.24
C PHE A 63 -23.58 16.14 0.11
N LEU A 64 -23.69 15.65 -1.13
CA LEU A 64 -23.08 16.27 -2.31
C LEU A 64 -24.13 16.51 -3.39
N PRO A 65 -23.98 17.57 -4.21
CA PRO A 65 -24.83 17.78 -5.38
C PRO A 65 -24.80 16.61 -6.37
N ASP A 66 -25.85 16.47 -7.18
CA ASP A 66 -25.94 15.43 -8.20
C ASP A 66 -24.72 15.43 -9.13
N GLY A 67 -24.11 14.26 -9.31
CA GLY A 67 -22.90 14.08 -10.13
C GLY A 67 -21.59 14.56 -9.50
N ALA A 68 -21.63 15.27 -8.37
CA ALA A 68 -20.43 15.74 -7.67
C ALA A 68 -19.54 14.61 -7.10
N PRO A 69 -20.05 13.46 -6.60
CA PRO A 69 -19.18 12.39 -6.09
C PRO A 69 -18.10 11.92 -7.07
N LEU A 70 -18.47 11.69 -8.32
CA LEU A 70 -17.53 11.29 -9.37
C LEU A 70 -16.55 12.42 -9.71
N LEU A 71 -17.03 13.67 -9.77
CA LEU A 71 -16.20 14.84 -10.03
C LEU A 71 -15.16 15.07 -8.91
N VAL A 72 -15.54 14.86 -7.65
CA VAL A 72 -14.63 14.95 -6.50
C VAL A 72 -13.51 13.93 -6.63
N VAL A 73 -13.82 12.67 -6.93
CA VAL A 73 -12.79 11.62 -7.12
C VAL A 73 -11.92 11.94 -8.35
N LEU A 74 -12.51 12.33 -9.47
CA LEU A 74 -11.78 12.71 -10.68
C LEU A 74 -10.83 13.89 -10.42
N ALA A 75 -11.32 14.97 -9.81
CA ALA A 75 -10.53 16.14 -9.48
C ALA A 75 -9.39 15.78 -8.52
N SER A 76 -9.66 14.95 -7.52
CA SER A 76 -8.66 14.47 -6.56
C SER A 76 -7.56 13.68 -7.24
N LEU A 77 -7.90 12.77 -8.15
CA LEU A 77 -6.93 11.96 -8.90
C LEU A 77 -6.11 12.82 -9.87
N LEU A 78 -6.74 13.73 -10.60
CA LEU A 78 -6.05 14.60 -11.56
C LEU A 78 -5.11 15.58 -10.84
N LEU A 79 -5.61 16.34 -9.87
CA LEU A 79 -4.81 17.31 -9.14
C LEU A 79 -3.79 16.62 -8.23
N GLY A 80 -4.18 15.53 -7.57
CA GLY A 80 -3.28 14.73 -6.75
C GLY A 80 -2.17 14.08 -7.58
N GLY A 81 -2.50 13.56 -8.76
CA GLY A 81 -1.54 13.01 -9.72
C GLY A 81 -0.59 14.05 -10.28
N LEU A 82 -1.09 15.25 -10.62
CA LEU A 82 -0.25 16.38 -11.02
C LEU A 82 0.71 16.79 -9.90
N LEU A 83 0.20 16.99 -8.68
CA LEU A 83 1.02 17.32 -7.52
C LEU A 83 2.06 16.24 -7.24
N GLY A 84 1.67 14.96 -7.23
CA GLY A 84 2.59 13.86 -6.97
C GLY A 84 3.63 13.67 -8.07
N SER A 85 3.28 13.92 -9.33
CA SER A 85 4.21 13.94 -10.46
C SER A 85 5.22 15.09 -10.36
N LEU A 86 4.76 16.31 -10.04
CA LEU A 86 5.63 17.47 -9.81
C LEU A 86 6.58 17.26 -8.63
N LEU A 87 6.09 16.64 -7.56
CA LEU A 87 6.87 16.27 -6.39
C LEU A 87 7.76 15.03 -6.64
N LYS A 88 7.54 14.31 -7.74
CA LYS A 88 8.25 13.09 -8.10
C LYS A 88 8.20 12.04 -7.00
N ILE A 89 7.03 11.82 -6.42
CA ILE A 89 6.86 10.98 -5.22
C ILE A 89 7.37 9.57 -5.46
N GLU A 90 6.94 8.92 -6.54
CA GLU A 90 7.35 7.54 -6.86
C GLU A 90 8.86 7.43 -7.06
N GLU A 91 9.44 8.35 -7.83
CA GLU A 91 10.89 8.41 -8.08
C GLU A 91 11.68 8.66 -6.80
N ARG A 92 11.21 9.55 -5.93
CA ARG A 92 11.86 9.83 -4.63
C ARG A 92 11.80 8.61 -3.71
N LEU A 93 10.68 7.89 -3.68
CA LEU A 93 10.57 6.65 -2.92
C LEU A 93 11.58 5.60 -3.43
N GLU A 94 11.72 5.46 -4.75
CA GLU A 94 12.72 4.59 -5.37
C GLU A 94 14.17 5.02 -5.06
N VAL A 95 14.47 6.31 -5.18
CA VAL A 95 15.81 6.88 -4.90
C VAL A 95 16.16 6.77 -3.41
N MET A 96 15.21 7.02 -2.51
CA MET A 96 15.40 6.80 -1.08
C MET A 96 15.75 5.33 -0.80
N GLY A 97 15.07 4.40 -1.46
CA GLY A 97 15.42 2.98 -1.45
C GLY A 97 16.86 2.71 -1.82
N THR A 98 17.25 3.11 -3.02
CA THR A 98 18.60 2.83 -3.53
C THR A 98 19.70 3.55 -2.74
N GLY A 99 19.44 4.77 -2.25
CA GLY A 99 20.39 5.55 -1.45
C GLY A 99 20.61 4.98 -0.05
N LEU A 100 19.54 4.52 0.61
CA LEU A 100 19.64 3.83 1.89
C LEU A 100 20.38 2.49 1.74
N LYS A 101 20.12 1.72 0.66
CA LYS A 101 20.86 0.48 0.39
C LYS A 101 22.37 0.73 0.34
N LYS A 102 22.80 1.72 -0.43
CA LYS A 102 24.23 2.09 -0.55
C LYS A 102 24.87 2.58 0.75
N ARG A 103 24.11 3.13 1.70
CA ARG A 103 24.64 3.61 2.98
C ARG A 103 24.84 2.50 3.99
N PHE A 104 23.89 1.56 4.06
CA PHE A 104 23.89 0.49 5.07
C PHE A 104 24.60 -0.78 4.59
N ASP A 105 24.78 -0.94 3.28
CA ASP A 105 25.54 -2.04 2.69
C ASP A 105 26.63 -1.49 1.75
N LYS A 106 27.65 -0.85 2.33
CA LYS A 106 28.78 -0.27 1.58
C LYS A 106 29.73 -1.32 1.02
N ASP A 107 29.83 -2.47 1.68
CA ASP A 107 30.83 -3.50 1.40
C ASP A 107 30.24 -4.82 0.87
N GLY A 108 28.93 -5.09 0.99
CA GLY A 108 28.30 -6.33 0.49
C GLY A 108 28.78 -7.61 1.18
N LYS A 109 29.56 -7.51 2.27
CA LYS A 109 30.30 -8.66 2.83
C LYS A 109 29.46 -9.56 3.73
N SER A 110 28.30 -9.10 4.22
CA SER A 110 27.44 -9.87 5.11
C SER A 110 26.07 -10.12 4.47
N PRO A 111 25.77 -11.37 4.07
CA PRO A 111 24.45 -11.74 3.54
C PRO A 111 23.30 -11.37 4.49
N PHE A 112 23.57 -11.39 5.80
CA PHE A 112 22.62 -10.95 6.81
C PHE A 112 22.29 -9.45 6.69
N VAL A 113 23.30 -8.58 6.61
CA VAL A 113 23.08 -7.13 6.49
C VAL A 113 22.45 -6.80 5.14
N GLU A 114 22.93 -7.42 4.06
CA GLU A 114 22.36 -7.25 2.72
C GLU A 114 20.88 -7.66 2.69
N GLY A 115 20.55 -8.82 3.27
CA GLY A 115 19.19 -9.33 3.40
C GLY A 115 18.28 -8.39 4.19
N PHE A 116 18.75 -7.91 5.35
CA PHE A 116 18.01 -6.95 6.17
C PHE A 116 17.72 -5.65 5.40
N VAL A 117 18.75 -5.03 4.84
CA VAL A 117 18.64 -3.73 4.18
C VAL A 117 17.79 -3.84 2.91
N SER A 118 18.06 -4.84 2.06
CA SER A 118 17.33 -5.00 0.80
C SER A 118 15.85 -5.31 1.02
N ALA A 119 15.52 -6.20 1.95
CA ALA A 119 14.14 -6.54 2.28
C ALA A 119 13.40 -5.36 2.91
N SER A 120 14.02 -4.64 3.86
CA SER A 120 13.41 -3.48 4.52
C SER A 120 13.00 -2.41 3.52
N LEU A 121 13.88 -2.11 2.56
CA LEU A 121 13.62 -1.10 1.56
C LEU A 121 12.51 -1.56 0.60
N LEU A 122 12.59 -2.80 0.13
CA LEU A 122 11.59 -3.34 -0.79
C LEU A 122 10.19 -3.39 -0.15
N PHE A 123 10.09 -3.78 1.11
CA PHE A 123 8.80 -3.88 1.80
C PHE A 123 8.24 -2.53 2.21
N VAL A 124 9.07 -1.58 2.63
CA VAL A 124 8.60 -0.23 3.00
C VAL A 124 8.19 0.59 1.78
N ILE A 125 8.89 0.43 0.65
CA ILE A 125 8.68 1.22 -0.56
C ILE A 125 7.52 0.62 -1.36
N GLY A 126 6.31 0.96 -0.95
CA GLY A 126 5.10 0.56 -1.66
C GLY A 126 3.91 1.46 -1.33
N PRO A 127 3.14 1.90 -2.34
CA PRO A 127 1.94 2.70 -2.10
C PRO A 127 0.90 1.95 -1.26
N LEU A 128 0.85 0.61 -1.35
CA LEU A 128 0.00 -0.24 -0.49
C LEU A 128 0.33 -0.12 1.00
N ALA A 129 1.59 0.15 1.36
CA ALA A 129 1.98 0.31 2.75
C ALA A 129 1.33 1.56 3.36
N ILE A 130 1.31 2.67 2.60
CA ILE A 130 0.71 3.93 3.03
C ILE A 130 -0.81 3.83 3.00
N LEU A 131 -1.38 3.49 1.83
CA LEU A 131 -2.82 3.41 1.62
C LEU A 131 -3.48 2.41 2.59
N GLY A 132 -2.89 1.23 2.74
CA GLY A 132 -3.39 0.20 3.64
C GLY A 132 -3.32 0.58 5.11
N SER A 133 -2.21 1.18 5.54
CA SER A 133 -2.07 1.59 6.95
C SER A 133 -3.05 2.70 7.31
N ILE A 134 -3.28 3.66 6.42
CA ILE A 134 -4.28 4.70 6.63
C ILE A 134 -5.70 4.10 6.74
N SER A 135 -6.07 3.18 5.84
CA SER A 135 -7.38 2.50 5.88
C SER A 135 -7.60 1.68 7.15
N ASP A 136 -6.58 0.93 7.60
CA ASP A 136 -6.61 0.18 8.87
C ASP A 136 -6.76 1.15 10.06
N GLY A 137 -6.01 2.26 10.05
CA GLY A 137 -6.11 3.35 11.01
C GLY A 137 -7.53 3.91 11.14
N MET A 138 -8.15 4.21 10.01
CA MET A 138 -9.53 4.73 9.94
C MET A 138 -10.61 3.68 10.17
N SER A 139 -10.23 2.41 10.37
CA SER A 139 -11.17 1.28 10.48
C SER A 139 -12.06 1.10 9.23
N THR A 140 -11.60 1.52 8.05
CA THR A 140 -12.33 1.35 6.78
C THR A 140 -12.04 0.03 6.08
N GLY A 141 -11.05 -0.73 6.57
CA GLY A 141 -10.71 -2.06 6.06
C GLY A 141 -9.22 -2.37 6.15
N ILE A 142 -8.87 -3.65 5.99
CA ILE A 142 -7.48 -4.13 6.03
C ILE A 142 -7.05 -4.81 4.73
N GLU A 143 -7.88 -4.79 3.70
CA GLU A 143 -7.71 -5.56 2.45
C GLU A 143 -6.38 -5.22 1.79
N GLN A 144 -6.03 -3.93 1.77
CA GLN A 144 -4.78 -3.42 1.20
C GLN A 144 -3.54 -3.93 1.95
N LEU A 145 -3.60 -3.98 3.28
CA LEU A 145 -2.52 -4.53 4.11
C LEU A 145 -2.44 -6.05 4.03
N THR A 146 -3.57 -6.74 3.92
CA THR A 146 -3.62 -8.18 3.71
C THR A 146 -3.01 -8.56 2.37
N LEU A 147 -3.36 -7.85 1.29
CA LEU A 147 -2.74 -8.04 -0.03
C LEU A 147 -1.23 -7.82 0.05
N LYS A 148 -0.80 -6.73 0.70
CA LYS A 148 0.62 -6.47 0.94
C LYS A 148 1.30 -7.58 1.74
N SER A 149 0.65 -8.09 2.78
CA SER A 149 1.18 -9.15 3.63
C SER A 149 1.49 -10.40 2.83
N ILE A 150 0.63 -10.76 1.88
CA ILE A 150 0.85 -11.91 1.01
C ILE A 150 2.02 -11.64 0.04
N LEU A 151 2.12 -10.43 -0.52
CA LEU A 151 3.25 -10.05 -1.39
C LEU A 151 4.60 -10.11 -0.65
N ASP A 152 4.63 -9.55 0.56
CA ASP A 152 5.82 -9.53 1.40
C ASP A 152 6.16 -10.95 1.93
N PHE A 153 5.16 -11.80 2.19
CA PHE A 153 5.35 -13.23 2.51
C PHE A 153 6.11 -13.96 1.40
N PHE A 154 5.62 -13.94 0.16
CA PHE A 154 6.29 -14.63 -0.94
C PHE A 154 7.66 -14.04 -1.26
N THR A 155 7.79 -12.72 -1.15
CA THR A 155 9.06 -12.05 -1.39
C THR A 155 10.09 -12.34 -0.30
N SER A 156 9.66 -12.44 0.97
CA SER A 156 10.53 -12.81 2.09
C SER A 156 11.00 -14.26 2.01
N ILE A 157 10.18 -15.20 1.52
CA ILE A 157 10.63 -16.57 1.20
C ILE A 157 11.80 -16.52 0.20
N ALA A 158 11.60 -15.84 -0.93
CA ALA A 158 12.60 -15.78 -2.00
C ALA A 158 13.90 -15.09 -1.54
N PHE A 159 13.79 -13.97 -0.81
CA PHE A 159 14.96 -13.25 -0.32
C PHE A 159 15.67 -14.01 0.80
N ALA A 160 14.95 -14.64 1.72
CA ALA A 160 15.57 -15.37 2.83
C ALA A 160 16.23 -16.67 2.37
N ALA A 161 15.71 -17.31 1.32
CA ALA A 161 16.39 -18.43 0.66
C ALA A 161 17.76 -18.06 0.08
N ALA A 162 17.95 -16.80 -0.34
CA ALA A 162 19.20 -16.32 -0.93
C ALA A 162 20.13 -15.62 0.08
N LEU A 163 19.58 -14.84 1.00
CA LEU A 163 20.32 -13.91 1.88
C LEU A 163 20.22 -14.29 3.37
N GLY A 164 19.43 -15.32 3.70
CA GLY A 164 19.32 -15.86 5.06
C GLY A 164 18.44 -15.03 6.00
N TRP A 165 18.67 -15.22 7.31
CA TRP A 165 17.85 -14.69 8.40
C TRP A 165 17.77 -13.16 8.49
N GLY A 166 18.67 -12.43 7.84
CA GLY A 166 18.65 -10.97 7.80
C GLY A 166 17.31 -10.41 7.31
N VAL A 167 16.63 -11.13 6.42
CA VAL A 167 15.32 -10.77 5.88
C VAL A 167 14.24 -10.70 6.96
N ALA A 168 14.26 -11.58 7.96
CA ALA A 168 13.25 -11.56 9.03
C ALA A 168 13.30 -10.25 9.84
N LEU A 169 14.49 -9.68 10.00
CA LEU A 169 14.69 -8.42 10.74
C LEU A 169 14.05 -7.22 10.02
N SER A 170 13.76 -7.32 8.72
CA SER A 170 13.06 -6.27 7.97
C SER A 170 11.61 -6.03 8.43
N ALA A 171 11.04 -6.99 9.18
CA ALA A 171 9.73 -6.82 9.78
C ALA A 171 9.69 -5.63 10.77
N LEU A 172 10.82 -5.28 11.40
CA LEU A 172 10.92 -4.16 12.32
C LEU A 172 10.71 -2.79 11.65
N PRO A 173 11.52 -2.38 10.64
CA PRO A 173 11.29 -1.10 9.96
C PRO A 173 9.94 -1.06 9.23
N VAL A 174 9.47 -2.19 8.70
CA VAL A 174 8.12 -2.28 8.10
C VAL A 174 7.04 -2.01 9.14
N GLY A 175 7.11 -2.67 10.29
CA GLY A 175 6.15 -2.48 11.39
C GLY A 175 6.13 -1.03 11.87
N ILE A 176 7.30 -0.43 12.12
CA ILE A 176 7.40 0.98 12.55
C ILE A 176 6.77 1.91 11.50
N TYR A 177 7.11 1.71 10.22
CA TYR A 177 6.60 2.54 9.14
C TYR A 177 5.09 2.42 8.97
N GLN A 178 4.55 1.19 8.98
CA GLN A 178 3.12 0.95 8.84
C GLN A 178 2.34 1.47 10.05
N PHE A 179 2.79 1.19 11.28
CA PHE A 179 2.12 1.70 12.48
C PHE A 179 2.11 3.24 12.54
N ALA A 180 3.16 3.91 12.05
CA ALA A 180 3.16 5.37 11.96
C ALA A 180 2.03 5.87 11.05
N TRP A 181 1.84 5.26 9.88
CA TRP A 181 0.74 5.59 8.98
C TRP A 181 -0.64 5.15 9.50
N THR A 182 -0.71 4.04 10.24
CA THR A 182 -1.93 3.63 10.95
C THR A 182 -2.33 4.67 12.01
N GLY A 183 -1.36 5.24 12.72
CA GLY A 183 -1.61 6.35 13.66
C GLY A 183 -2.17 7.59 12.95
N VAL A 184 -1.64 7.93 11.78
CA VAL A 184 -2.21 9.02 10.94
C VAL A 184 -3.64 8.69 10.54
N GLY A 185 -3.90 7.47 10.07
CA GLY A 185 -5.24 7.01 9.71
C GLY A 185 -6.21 7.07 10.90
N PHE A 186 -5.79 6.64 12.08
CA PHE A 186 -6.59 6.73 13.29
C PHE A 186 -7.01 8.16 13.63
N GLY A 187 -6.06 9.11 13.54
CA GLY A 187 -6.37 10.53 13.70
C GLY A 187 -7.34 11.06 12.64
N LEU A 188 -7.14 10.69 11.36
CA LEU A 188 -8.03 11.08 10.27
C LEU A 188 -9.45 10.54 10.47
N GLY A 189 -9.60 9.27 10.87
CA GLY A 189 -10.90 8.65 11.12
C GLY A 189 -11.67 9.29 12.27
N ALA A 190 -10.98 9.94 13.21
CA ALA A 190 -11.61 10.68 14.30
C ALA A 190 -12.03 12.11 13.92
N ILE A 191 -11.44 12.69 12.87
CA ILE A 191 -11.65 14.08 12.46
C ILE A 191 -12.59 14.20 11.25
N LEU A 192 -12.53 13.24 10.32
CA LEU A 192 -13.27 13.28 9.06
C LEU A 192 -14.72 12.83 9.23
N GLU A 193 -15.63 13.52 8.56
CA GLU A 193 -17.03 13.10 8.48
C GLU A 193 -17.22 11.89 7.54
N PRO A 194 -18.29 11.09 7.70
CA PRO A 194 -18.52 9.87 6.91
C PRO A 194 -18.42 10.07 5.40
N TYR A 195 -19.01 11.13 4.86
CA TYR A 195 -18.96 11.45 3.42
C TYR A 195 -17.52 11.72 2.93
N GLN A 196 -16.66 12.32 3.76
CA GLN A 196 -15.25 12.56 3.44
C GLN A 196 -14.46 11.25 3.43
N VAL A 197 -14.77 10.35 4.36
CA VAL A 197 -14.20 9.00 4.41
C VAL A 197 -14.63 8.20 3.19
N SER A 198 -15.90 8.27 2.76
CA SER A 198 -16.39 7.61 1.55
C SER A 198 -15.74 8.17 0.28
N ALA A 199 -15.55 9.49 0.17
CA ALA A 199 -14.82 10.10 -0.95
C ALA A 199 -13.36 9.62 -1.03
N MET A 200 -12.68 9.54 0.11
CA MET A 200 -11.31 9.03 0.19
C MET A 200 -11.22 7.54 -0.12
N THR A 201 -12.20 6.75 0.36
CA THR A 201 -12.30 5.30 0.10
C THR A 201 -12.52 5.02 -1.39
N ALA A 202 -13.43 5.75 -2.03
CA ALA A 202 -13.65 5.68 -3.48
C ALA A 202 -12.37 6.02 -4.26
N THR A 203 -11.68 7.09 -3.87
CA THR A 203 -10.40 7.49 -4.49
C THR A 203 -9.34 6.41 -4.30
N GLY A 204 -9.21 5.86 -3.09
CA GLY A 204 -8.33 4.73 -2.78
C GLY A 204 -8.66 3.47 -3.58
N GLY A 205 -9.95 3.22 -3.85
CA GLY A 205 -10.39 2.16 -4.74
C GLY A 205 -9.87 2.30 -6.17
N VAL A 206 -9.81 3.52 -6.72
CA VAL A 206 -9.22 3.76 -8.04
C VAL A 206 -7.70 3.56 -8.01
N LEU A 207 -7.02 3.96 -6.93
CA LEU A 207 -5.59 3.65 -6.75
C LEU A 207 -5.36 2.13 -6.71
N LEU A 208 -6.19 1.40 -5.94
CA LEU A 208 -6.15 -0.07 -5.87
C LEU A 208 -6.35 -0.73 -7.23
N LEU A 209 -7.26 -0.20 -8.05
CA LEU A 209 -7.45 -0.68 -9.43
C LEU A 209 -6.15 -0.56 -10.23
N GLY A 210 -5.44 0.57 -10.12
CA GLY A 210 -4.13 0.74 -10.75
C GLY A 210 -3.07 -0.26 -10.24
N ILE A 211 -3.11 -0.59 -8.95
CA ILE A 211 -2.23 -1.60 -8.35
C ILE A 211 -2.55 -2.99 -8.90
N ALA A 212 -3.83 -3.35 -8.99
CA ALA A 212 -4.26 -4.62 -9.57
C ALA A 212 -3.76 -4.79 -11.02
N LEU A 213 -3.90 -3.75 -11.85
CA LEU A 213 -3.39 -3.76 -13.22
C LEU A 213 -1.87 -3.91 -13.29
N LYS A 214 -1.14 -3.34 -12.32
CA LYS A 214 0.31 -3.52 -12.20
C LYS A 214 0.68 -4.94 -11.79
N LEU A 215 -0.05 -5.55 -10.85
CA LEU A 215 0.16 -6.92 -10.39
C LEU A 215 -0.11 -7.95 -11.50
N LEU A 216 -1.19 -7.74 -12.27
CA LEU A 216 -1.54 -8.56 -13.44
C LEU A 216 -0.67 -8.30 -14.68
N ASN A 217 0.32 -7.40 -14.57
CA ASN A 217 1.17 -6.98 -15.69
C ASN A 217 0.42 -6.44 -16.92
N ILE A 218 -0.79 -5.90 -16.73
CA ILE A 218 -1.62 -5.35 -17.80
C ILE A 218 -1.20 -3.91 -18.12
N LYS A 219 -1.07 -3.06 -17.09
CA LYS A 219 -0.66 -1.66 -17.25
C LYS A 219 0.08 -1.17 -16.02
N LYS A 220 1.23 -0.53 -16.24
CA LYS A 220 2.01 0.13 -15.18
C LYS A 220 1.56 1.57 -15.08
N ILE A 221 0.96 1.91 -13.95
CA ILE A 221 0.64 3.29 -13.58
C ILE A 221 1.60 3.68 -12.45
N ALA A 222 1.93 4.97 -12.33
CA ALA A 222 2.71 5.49 -11.22
C ALA A 222 1.80 5.76 -10.01
N ILE A 223 1.36 4.70 -9.33
CA ILE A 223 0.38 4.80 -8.22
C ILE A 223 0.95 5.65 -7.07
N GLY A 224 2.28 5.65 -6.86
CA GLY A 224 2.91 6.50 -5.86
C GLY A 224 2.64 7.98 -6.07
N ASN A 225 2.60 8.42 -7.33
CA ASN A 225 2.27 9.80 -7.69
C ASN A 225 0.79 10.14 -7.50
N LEU A 226 -0.09 9.15 -7.35
CA LEU A 226 -1.51 9.37 -7.07
C LEU A 226 -1.83 9.45 -5.57
N LEU A 227 -0.88 9.13 -4.68
CA LEU A 227 -1.09 9.17 -3.23
C LEU A 227 -1.62 10.52 -2.69
N PRO A 228 -1.20 11.70 -3.19
CA PRO A 228 -1.77 12.97 -2.75
C PRO A 228 -3.28 13.10 -2.98
N ALA A 229 -3.84 12.34 -3.93
CA ALA A 229 -5.28 12.31 -4.19
C ALA A 229 -6.08 11.88 -2.95
N LEU A 230 -5.51 11.01 -2.09
CA LEU A 230 -6.17 10.57 -0.85
C LEU A 230 -6.37 11.72 0.14
N ALA A 231 -5.41 12.65 0.20
CA ALA A 231 -5.51 13.83 1.05
C ALA A 231 -6.43 14.91 0.44
N LEU A 232 -6.48 15.01 -0.89
CA LEU A 232 -7.36 15.97 -1.59
C LEU A 232 -8.83 15.55 -1.58
N ALA A 233 -9.13 14.25 -1.64
CA ALA A 233 -10.49 13.73 -1.66
C ALA A 233 -11.40 14.27 -0.53
N PRO A 234 -11.03 14.21 0.76
CA PRO A 234 -11.86 14.77 1.83
C PRO A 234 -11.99 16.30 1.75
N LEU A 235 -10.98 17.01 1.24
CA LEU A 235 -11.00 18.47 1.07
C LEU A 235 -11.94 18.88 -0.06
N PHE A 236 -11.89 18.19 -1.19
CA PHE A 236 -12.78 18.46 -2.32
C PHE A 236 -14.22 18.05 -2.03
N ALA A 237 -14.44 16.97 -1.27
CA ALA A 237 -15.76 16.63 -0.77
C ALA A 237 -16.32 17.76 0.11
N LEU A 238 -15.51 18.31 1.02
CA LEU A 238 -15.91 19.44 1.86
C LEU A 238 -16.26 20.69 1.03
N LEU A 239 -15.44 21.03 0.05
CA LEU A 239 -15.72 22.16 -0.85
C LEU A 239 -16.99 21.94 -1.68
N ALA A 240 -17.20 20.74 -2.21
CA ALA A 240 -18.36 20.43 -3.01
C ALA A 240 -19.66 20.40 -2.20
N ARG A 241 -19.62 20.06 -0.91
CA ARG A 241 -20.76 20.18 0.01
C ARG A 241 -21.18 21.63 0.28
N ALA A 242 -20.24 22.58 0.16
CA ALA A 242 -20.49 23.99 0.44
C ALA A 242 -21.13 24.76 -0.74
N ILE A 243 -21.28 24.10 -1.90
CA ILE A 243 -21.87 24.65 -3.13
C ILE A 243 -23.30 24.13 -3.24
#